data_AF-R4LYI3-F1
#
_entry.id   AF-R4LYI3-F1
#
_cell.length_a   1.000
_cell.length_b   1.000
_cell.length_c   1.000
_cell.angle_alpha   90.00
_cell.angle_beta   90.00
_cell.angle_gamma   90.00
#
_symmetry.space_group_name_H-M   'P 1'
#
loop_
_entity.id
_entity.type
_entity.pdbx_description
1 polymer ?
#
loop_
_entity_poly.entity_id
_entity_poly.type
_entity_poly.pdbx_seq_one_letter_code
_entity_poly.pdbx_strand_id
1 'polypeptide(L)' 'MTPFLNRLLRNDPATLKLLRHNPFPQSPPRYVRAQLYQYRFTTVAELRRDRAWWHRTLIGRYVPPMSLRKVASPPAD' A
#
# COMPACT_ATOMS: atom_id res chain seq x y z
N MET A 1 -7.09 -4.85 -10.93
CA MET A 1 -5.91 -4.82 -10.05
C MET A 1 -5.91 -3.71 -8.98
N THR A 2 -6.75 -2.67 -9.07
CA THR A 2 -6.84 -1.58 -8.07
C THR A 2 -7.96 -1.65 -7.01
N PRO A 3 -8.86 -2.67 -6.91
CA PRO A 3 -9.98 -2.65 -5.94
C PRO A 3 -9.54 -2.43 -4.50
N PHE A 4 -8.48 -3.10 -4.06
CA PHE A 4 -7.95 -2.95 -2.71
C PHE A 4 -7.49 -1.50 -2.45
N LEU A 5 -6.73 -0.90 -3.36
CA LEU A 5 -6.25 0.48 -3.23
C LEU A 5 -7.39 1.51 -3.19
N ASN A 6 -8.45 1.29 -3.99
CA ASN A 6 -9.65 2.13 -3.92
C ASN A 6 -10.37 2.00 -2.56
N ARG A 7 -10.45 0.79 -2.01
CA ARG A 7 -11.04 0.56 -0.68
C ARG A 7 -10.20 1.19 0.44
N LEU A 8 -8.87 1.19 0.32
CA LEU A 8 -8.00 1.93 1.23
C LEU A 8 -8.23 3.44 1.15
N LEU A 9 -8.31 4.01 -0.05
CA LEU A 9 -8.61 5.43 -0.26
C LEU A 9 -9.98 5.85 0.30
N ARG A 10 -10.93 4.92 0.41
CA ARG A 10 -12.25 5.14 1.02
C ARG A 10 -12.30 4.82 2.52
N ASN A 11 -11.20 4.30 3.09
CA ASN A 11 -11.17 3.79 4.47
C ASN A 11 -12.30 2.77 4.73
N ASP A 12 -12.50 1.84 3.79
CA ASP A 12 -13.57 0.84 3.84
C ASP A 12 -13.42 -0.08 5.08
N PRO A 13 -14.33 -0.06 6.06
CA PRO A 13 -14.16 -0.77 7.33
C PRO A 13 -14.03 -2.28 7.17
N ALA A 14 -14.76 -2.88 6.22
CA ALA A 14 -14.70 -4.32 5.96
C ALA A 14 -13.31 -4.74 5.46
N THR A 15 -12.72 -3.97 4.55
CA THR A 15 -11.37 -4.21 4.03
C THR A 15 -10.31 -4.00 5.10
N LEU A 16 -10.44 -2.95 5.93
CA LEU A 16 -9.45 -2.65 6.96
C LEU A 16 -9.39 -3.70 8.07
N LYS A 17 -10.50 -4.37 8.37
CA LYS A 17 -10.54 -5.52 9.31
C LYS A 17 -9.73 -6.73 8.83
N LEU A 18 -9.42 -6.82 7.54
CA LEU A 18 -8.58 -7.89 6.98
C LEU A 18 -7.08 -7.61 7.16
N LEU A 19 -6.70 -6.36 7.44
CA LEU A 19 -5.32 -5.99 7.70
C LEU A 19 -4.97 -6.28 9.16
N ARG A 20 -3.76 -6.77 9.41
CA ARG A 20 -3.24 -6.94 10.77
C ARG A 20 -3.30 -5.62 11.57
N HIS A 21 -3.11 -4.48 10.90
CA HIS A 21 -3.21 -3.15 11.48
C HIS A 21 -3.75 -2.17 10.43
N ASN A 22 -4.61 -1.23 10.84
CA ASN A 22 -5.10 -0.15 9.97
C ASN A 22 -4.07 1.00 9.95
N PRO A 23 -3.38 1.26 8.82
CA PRO A 23 -2.39 2.33 8.73
C PRO A 23 -3.00 3.75 8.63
N PHE A 24 -4.33 3.88 8.57
CA PHE A 24 -5.04 5.15 8.42
C PHE A 24 -6.14 5.32 9.48
N PRO A 25 -5.82 5.31 10.79
CA PRO A 25 -6.85 5.28 11.84
C PRO A 25 -7.59 6.62 12.03
N GLN A 26 -6.99 7.75 11.67
CA GLN A 26 -7.60 9.08 11.88
C GLN A 26 -8.45 9.53 10.69
N SER A 27 -7.98 9.29 9.46
CA SER A 27 -8.66 9.75 8.25
C SER A 27 -8.25 8.92 7.03
N PRO A 28 -9.12 8.80 6.00
CA PRO A 28 -8.73 8.18 4.73
C PRO A 28 -7.48 8.86 4.11
N PRO A 29 -6.57 8.09 3.50
CA PRO A 29 -5.41 8.66 2.83
C PRO A 29 -5.84 9.42 1.57
N ARG A 30 -5.20 10.56 1.29
CA ARG A 30 -5.45 11.33 0.06
C ARG A 30 -4.90 10.63 -1.19
N TYR A 31 -3.78 9.94 -1.04
CA TYR A 31 -3.10 9.21 -2.10
C TYR A 31 -2.63 7.84 -1.62
N VAL A 32 -2.64 6.85 -2.51
CA VAL A 32 -2.01 5.55 -2.31
C VAL A 32 -1.14 5.20 -3.52
N ARG A 33 -0.02 4.52 -3.27
CA ARG A 33 0.87 3.97 -4.33
C ARG A 33 1.33 2.57 -3.93
N ALA A 34 1.71 1.75 -4.90
CA ALA A 34 2.29 0.43 -4.62
C ALA A 34 3.66 0.30 -5.30
N GLN A 35 4.67 -0.08 -4.51
CA GLN A 35 6.01 -0.43 -4.99
C GLN A 35 6.15 -1.95 -5.05
N LEU A 36 6.85 -2.44 -6.07
CA LEU A 36 7.14 -3.86 -6.24
C LEU A 36 8.57 -4.13 -5.79
N TYR A 37 8.72 -5.03 -4.83
CA TYR A 37 10.01 -5.49 -4.33
C TYR A 37 10.16 -6.98 -4.64
N GLN A 38 11.34 -7.36 -5.11
CA GLN A 38 11.76 -8.76 -5.15
C GLN A 38 12.43 -9.11 -3.83
N TYR A 39 12.02 -10.23 -3.24
CA TYR A 39 12.60 -10.75 -2.01
C TYR A 39 13.42 -11.98 -2.34
N ARG A 40 14.59 -12.08 -1.69
CA ARG A 40 15.33 -13.32 -1.57
C ARG A 40 15.58 -13.62 -0.11
N PHE A 41 15.66 -14.89 0.24
CA PHE A 41 16.14 -15.28 1.57
C PHE A 41 17.58 -14.80 1.77
N THR A 42 17.89 -14.46 3.02
CA THR A 42 19.28 -14.31 3.47
C THR A 42 19.94 -15.69 3.59
N THR A 43 21.25 -15.74 3.37
CA THR A 43 22.06 -16.90 3.77
C THR A 43 22.18 -16.99 5.29
N VAL A 44 22.64 -18.12 5.81
CA VAL A 44 22.90 -18.29 7.25
C VAL A 44 23.93 -17.27 7.77
N ALA A 45 24.96 -16.97 6.98
CA ALA A 45 25.97 -15.97 7.34
C ALA A 45 25.37 -14.56 7.42
N GLU A 46 24.56 -14.17 6.42
CA GLU A 46 23.83 -12.89 6.41
C GLU A 46 22.85 -12.79 7.58
N LEU A 47 22.09 -13.85 7.88
CA LEU A 47 21.15 -13.88 9.01
C LEU A 47 21.89 -13.70 10.35
N ARG A 48 23.01 -14.38 10.56
CA ARG A 48 23.80 -14.25 11.80
C ARG A 48 24.34 -12.84 11.99
N ARG A 49 24.80 -12.21 10.90
CA ARG A 49 25.39 -10.87 10.91
C ARG A 49 24.32 -9.77 11.05
N ASP A 50 23.28 -9.84 10.22
CA ASP A 50 22.33 -8.72 10.02
C ASP A 50 21.01 -8.92 10.77
N ARG A 51 20.74 -10.15 11.26
CA ARG A 51 19.46 -10.57 11.85
C ARG A 51 18.23 -10.25 10.99
N ALA A 52 18.43 -10.19 9.68
CA ALA A 52 17.37 -10.08 8.69
C ALA A 52 17.10 -11.45 8.08
N TRP A 53 15.83 -11.75 7.78
CA TRP A 53 15.42 -12.99 7.11
C TRP A 53 15.43 -12.88 5.58
N TRP A 54 15.37 -11.65 5.07
CA TRP A 54 15.19 -11.38 3.65
C TRP A 54 15.98 -10.15 3.23
N HIS A 55 16.53 -10.20 2.02
CA HIS A 55 16.92 -9.01 1.28
C HIS A 55 15.76 -8.58 0.38
N ARG A 56 15.56 -7.27 0.27
CA ARG A 56 14.56 -6.67 -0.60
C ARG A 56 15.23 -5.79 -1.64
N THR A 57 14.90 -6.00 -2.91
CA THR A 57 15.34 -5.15 -4.01
C THR A 57 14.11 -4.47 -4.61
N LEU A 58 14.10 -3.15 -4.68
CA LEU A 58 13.05 -2.41 -5.37
C LEU A 58 13.19 -2.69 -6.87
N ILE A 59 12.22 -3.39 -7.45
CA ILE A 59 12.23 -3.72 -8.89
C ILE A 59 11.35 -2.79 -9.72
N GLY A 60 10.45 -2.03 -9.07
CA GLY A 60 9.75 -0.96 -9.76
C GLY A 60 8.50 -0.48 -9.05
N ARG A 61 7.70 0.28 -9.80
CA ARG A 61 6.39 0.75 -9.37
C ARG A 61 5.33 -0.21 -9.88
N TYR A 62 4.52 -0.75 -8.97
CA TYR A 62 3.39 -1.59 -9.34
C TYR A 62 2.16 -0.76 -9.71
N VAL A 63 1.87 0.27 -8.91
CA VAL A 63 0.76 1.19 -9.16
C VAL A 63 1.23 2.64 -8.95
N PRO A 64 0.98 3.56 -9.91
CA PRO A 64 1.25 5.00 -9.72
C PRO A 64 0.46 5.58 -8.53
N PRO A 65 0.82 6.77 -8.04
CA PRO A 65 -0.03 7.47 -7.07
C PRO A 65 -1.47 7.58 -7.60
N MET A 66 -2.42 7.11 -6.80
CA MET A 66 -3.86 7.17 -7.09
C MET A 66 -4.57 7.96 -5.99
N SER A 67 -5.63 8.68 -6.36
CA SER A 67 -6.57 9.33 -5.44
C SER A 67 -8.01 9.04 -5.86
N LEU A 68 -8.97 9.30 -4.97
CA LEU A 68 -10.37 9.31 -5.38
C LEU A 68 -10.58 10.44 -6.39
N ARG A 69 -11.21 10.11 -7.52
CA ARG A 69 -11.65 11.14 -8.48
C ARG A 69 -12.77 11.92 -7.79
N LYS A 70 -12.57 13.21 -7.56
CA LYS A 70 -13.64 14.09 -7.10
C LYS A 70 -14.62 14.18 -8.27
N VAL A 71 -15.84 13.67 -8.12
CA VAL A 71 -16.91 14.01 -9.06
C VAL A 71 -17.12 15.51 -8.88
N ALA A 72 -16.91 16.30 -9.92
CA ALA A 72 -17.27 17.71 -9.87
C ALA A 72 -18.77 17.76 -9.62
N SER A 73 -19.20 18.52 -8.61
CA SER A 73 -20.61 18.91 -8.53
C SER A 73 -20.98 19.56 -9.87
N PRO A 74 -22.16 19.30 -10.44
CA PRO A 74 -22.64 20.10 -11.56
C PRO A 74 -22.52 21.58 -11.16
N PRO A 75 -22.16 22.48 -12.09
CA PRO A 75 -22.21 23.90 -11.79
C PRO A 75 -23.60 24.21 -11.25
N ALA A 76 -23.66 24.88 -10.10
CA ALA A 76 -24.91 25.47 -9.65
C ALA A 76 -25.31 26.49 -10.71
N ASP A 77 -26.55 26.38 -11.20
CA ASP A 77 -27.14 27.32 -12.15
C ASP A 77 -27.02 28.77 -11.69
#